data_AF-A1SHV0-F1
#
_entry.id   AF-A1SHV0-F1
#
_cell.length_a   1.000
_cell.length_b   1.000
_cell.length_c   1.000
_cell.angle_alpha   90.00
_cell.angle_beta   90.00
_cell.angle_gamma   90.00
#
_symmetry.space_group_name_H-M   'P 1'
#
loop_
_entity.id
_entity.type
_entity.pdbx_description
1 polymer ?
#
loop_
_entity_poly.entity_id
_entity_poly.type
_entity_poly.pdbx_seq_one_letter_code
_entity_poly.pdbx_strand_id
1 'polypeptide(L)'
;MSGDSDERRENRLEGRIDGALHLLDRQLIDCDGALLGKVDDVELTQVGERLAITAVLTGPAALLARLGGRTGGALVRKWAELKPAEPHRTRPWRIGMEDVDRLDSALHLSVRRDGVLRRDREGHRLSRLTGMAVLGPEGERIGRVLDARFEPGADGSMVLCSLIVGHGRPGSLLGYDRRGDQGPWLVRTVVRRLHRHTVIAGAEAAEISWAESTIRLRERPSEAPAHAFG
;
A
#
# COMPACT_ATOMS: atom_id res chain seq x y z
N MET A 1 36.31 -0.99 -22.66
CA MET A 1 35.47 0.12 -22.17
C MET A 1 34.09 -0.47 -21.98
N SER A 2 33.76 -0.81 -20.74
CA SER A 2 32.57 -1.58 -20.36
C SER A 2 31.30 -0.76 -20.56
N GLY A 3 30.23 -1.48 -20.91
CA GLY A 3 28.93 -0.96 -21.30
C GLY A 3 28.34 0.03 -20.30
N ASP A 4 28.15 1.25 -20.80
CA ASP A 4 27.20 2.24 -20.30
C ASP A 4 25.82 1.93 -20.90
N SER A 5 25.35 0.71 -20.65
CA SER A 5 23.97 0.30 -20.89
C SER A 5 23.32 0.17 -19.52
N ASP A 6 23.28 1.30 -18.82
CA ASP A 6 22.39 1.50 -17.69
C ASP A 6 20.98 1.58 -18.30
N GLU A 7 20.39 0.40 -18.51
CA GLU A 7 18.95 0.27 -18.70
C GLU A 7 18.32 1.19 -17.64
N ARG A 8 17.63 2.25 -18.06
CA ARG A 8 16.74 3.01 -17.19
C ARG A 8 15.78 2.00 -16.56
N ARG A 9 16.17 1.44 -15.43
CA ARG A 9 15.35 0.50 -14.67
C ARG A 9 14.11 1.28 -14.31
N GLU A 10 12.98 0.83 -14.85
CA GLU A 10 11.68 1.47 -14.70
C GLU A 10 11.44 1.88 -13.24
N ASN A 11 11.51 3.18 -12.95
CA ASN A 11 11.23 3.71 -11.63
C ASN A 11 9.72 3.92 -11.51
N ARG A 12 9.05 3.00 -10.82
CA ARG A 12 7.59 3.04 -10.67
C ARG A 12 7.08 4.26 -9.91
N LEU A 13 7.94 4.97 -9.17
CA LEU A 13 7.58 6.21 -8.49
C LEU A 13 7.36 7.38 -9.45
N GLU A 14 7.76 7.26 -10.72
CA GLU A 14 7.49 8.26 -11.76
C GLU A 14 6.10 8.12 -12.40
N GLY A 15 5.35 7.08 -12.03
CA GLY A 15 4.05 6.76 -12.61
C GLY A 15 3.02 6.33 -11.58
N ARG A 16 1.89 5.83 -12.07
CA ARG A 16 0.80 5.33 -11.21
C ARG A 16 1.19 3.99 -10.58
N ILE A 17 0.92 3.85 -9.29
CA ILE A 17 1.10 2.59 -8.56
C ILE A 17 -0.13 2.24 -7.74
N ASP A 18 -0.49 0.96 -7.75
CA ASP A 18 -1.32 0.37 -6.71
C ASP A 18 -0.46 0.06 -5.47
N GLY A 19 -0.78 0.70 -4.35
CA GLY A 19 0.08 0.75 -3.17
C GLY A 19 0.34 -0.64 -2.58
N ALA A 20 -0.70 -1.46 -2.39
CA ALA A 20 -0.55 -2.76 -1.77
C ALA A 20 0.17 -3.73 -2.72
N LEU A 21 -0.19 -3.72 -4.00
CA LEU A 21 0.43 -4.56 -5.02
C LEU A 21 1.91 -4.23 -5.26
N HIS A 22 2.25 -2.96 -5.35
CA HIS A 22 3.59 -2.54 -5.79
C HIS A 22 4.56 -2.28 -4.65
N LEU A 23 4.12 -1.86 -3.46
CA LEU A 23 5.02 -1.55 -2.35
C LEU A 23 5.14 -2.67 -1.33
N LEU A 24 4.06 -3.36 -0.97
CA LEU A 24 4.11 -4.36 0.10
C LEU A 24 4.98 -5.55 -0.30
N ASP A 25 5.67 -6.10 0.70
CA ASP A 25 6.61 -7.21 0.60
C ASP A 25 7.80 -6.94 -0.35
N ARG A 26 7.99 -5.70 -0.81
CA ARG A 26 9.22 -5.29 -1.51
C ARG A 26 10.39 -5.28 -0.54
N GLN A 27 11.53 -5.75 -1.03
CA GLN A 27 12.78 -5.65 -0.28
C GLN A 27 13.20 -4.18 -0.16
N LEU A 28 13.72 -3.82 1.00
CA LEU A 28 14.33 -2.53 1.27
C LEU A 28 15.85 -2.68 1.12
N ILE A 29 16.42 -1.96 0.16
CA ILE A 29 17.85 -2.01 -0.17
C ILE A 29 18.42 -0.61 0.05
N ASP A 30 19.49 -0.48 0.83
CA ASP A 30 20.12 0.81 1.07
C ASP A 30 21.05 1.25 -0.09
N CYS A 31 21.64 2.45 0.00
CA CYS A 31 22.49 2.97 -1.06
C CYS A 31 23.82 2.21 -1.25
N ASP A 32 24.23 1.37 -0.29
CA ASP A 32 25.37 0.46 -0.42
C ASP A 32 24.95 -0.90 -1.03
N GLY A 33 23.67 -1.08 -1.36
CA GLY A 33 23.11 -2.34 -1.85
C GLY A 33 22.81 -3.36 -0.74
N ALA A 34 22.86 -2.96 0.54
CA ALA A 34 22.60 -3.86 1.66
C ALA A 34 21.10 -4.02 1.93
N LEU A 35 20.68 -5.26 2.18
CA LEU A 35 19.30 -5.57 2.55
C LEU A 35 19.01 -5.08 3.97
N LEU A 36 18.04 -4.18 4.10
CA LEU A 36 17.54 -3.66 5.38
C LEU A 36 16.37 -4.52 5.92
N GLY A 37 15.53 -5.01 5.01
CA GLY A 37 14.32 -5.73 5.36
C GLY A 37 13.30 -5.72 4.23
N LYS A 38 12.02 -5.62 4.58
CA LYS A 38 10.92 -5.52 3.62
C LYS A 38 9.91 -4.46 4.03
N VAL A 39 9.14 -3.98 3.07
CA VAL A 39 7.99 -3.13 3.30
C VAL A 39 6.85 -3.99 3.85
N ASP A 40 6.53 -3.82 5.12
CA ASP A 40 5.45 -4.55 5.80
C ASP A 40 4.12 -3.80 5.71
N ASP A 41 4.16 -2.47 5.64
CA ASP A 41 3.00 -1.58 5.48
C ASP A 41 3.45 -0.22 4.93
N VAL A 42 2.50 0.69 4.67
CA VAL A 42 2.76 2.04 4.17
C VAL A 42 2.04 3.06 5.05
N GLU A 43 2.74 4.14 5.40
CA GLU A 43 2.17 5.27 6.12
C GLU A 43 1.49 6.25 5.14
N LEU A 44 0.27 6.63 5.49
CA LEU A 44 -0.55 7.61 4.79
C LEU A 44 -0.77 8.83 5.69
N THR A 45 -0.60 10.02 5.13
CA THR A 45 -0.88 11.29 5.81
C THR A 45 -1.74 12.18 4.93
N GLN A 46 -2.64 12.94 5.55
CA GLN A 46 -3.43 13.95 4.86
C GLN A 46 -2.52 15.14 4.50
N VAL A 47 -2.41 15.45 3.21
CA VAL A 47 -1.68 16.60 2.67
C VAL A 47 -2.67 17.43 1.86
N GLY A 48 -3.10 18.56 2.42
CA GLY A 48 -4.23 19.32 1.88
C GLY A 48 -5.50 18.46 1.86
N GLU A 49 -6.15 18.35 0.71
CA GLU A 49 -7.37 17.55 0.52
C GLU A 49 -7.10 16.08 0.12
N ARG A 50 -5.84 15.71 -0.14
CA ARG A 50 -5.48 14.36 -0.59
C ARG A 50 -4.70 13.59 0.48
N LEU A 51 -4.81 12.27 0.44
CA LEU A 51 -3.91 11.39 1.19
C LEU A 51 -2.64 11.15 0.37
N ALA A 52 -1.48 11.23 1.01
CA ALA A 52 -0.20 10.94 0.39
C ALA A 52 0.52 9.81 1.14
N ILE A 53 1.34 9.06 0.41
CA ILE A 53 2.32 8.15 1.01
C ILE A 53 3.48 8.99 1.55
N THR A 54 3.75 8.88 2.85
CA THR A 54 4.80 9.67 3.52
C THR A 54 5.90 8.82 4.15
N ALA A 55 5.69 7.51 4.27
CA ALA A 55 6.73 6.58 4.65
C ALA A 55 6.37 5.14 4.29
N VAL A 56 7.40 4.29 4.19
CA VAL A 56 7.25 2.85 4.24
C VAL A 56 7.52 2.36 5.67
N LEU A 57 6.78 1.33 6.08
CA LEU A 57 6.81 0.78 7.42
C LEU A 57 7.41 -0.62 7.40
N THR A 58 8.30 -0.91 8.34
CA THR A 58 8.98 -2.20 8.42
C THR A 58 9.06 -2.73 9.86
N GLY A 59 9.16 -4.05 9.97
CA GLY A 59 9.36 -4.78 11.21
C GLY A 59 8.07 -5.34 11.83
N PRO A 60 8.20 -6.07 12.95
CA PRO A 60 7.11 -6.87 13.51
C PRO A 60 5.84 -6.08 13.84
N ALA A 61 5.96 -4.84 14.32
CA ALA A 61 4.81 -3.99 14.64
C ALA A 61 4.01 -3.55 13.40
N ALA A 62 4.65 -3.44 12.23
CA ALA A 62 3.97 -3.21 10.96
C ALA A 62 3.30 -4.51 10.47
N LEU A 63 4.07 -5.60 10.43
CA LEU A 63 3.61 -6.90 9.93
C LEU A 63 2.43 -7.47 10.75
N LEU A 64 2.51 -7.46 12.07
CA LEU A 64 1.47 -8.02 12.94
C LEU A 64 0.15 -7.24 12.85
N ALA A 65 0.23 -5.92 12.69
CA ALA A 65 -0.95 -5.09 12.47
C ALA A 65 -1.62 -5.43 11.14
N ARG A 66 -0.83 -5.66 10.08
CA ARG A 66 -1.32 -6.07 8.75
C ARG A 66 -1.97 -7.45 8.79
N LEU A 67 -1.34 -8.44 9.44
CA LEU A 67 -1.81 -9.83 9.44
C LEU A 67 -3.07 -10.06 10.29
N GLY A 68 -3.30 -9.23 11.30
CA GLY A 68 -4.31 -9.55 12.30
C GLY A 68 -5.74 -9.13 11.98
N GLY A 69 -6.03 -8.40 10.90
CA GLY A 69 -7.39 -7.91 10.63
C GLY A 69 -8.02 -7.25 11.88
N ARG A 70 -9.23 -7.67 12.28
CA ARG A 70 -9.91 -7.18 13.50
C ARG A 70 -9.18 -7.51 14.82
N THR A 71 -8.21 -8.43 14.83
CA THR A 71 -7.47 -8.88 16.02
C THR A 71 -5.99 -8.46 16.04
N GLY A 72 -5.51 -7.73 15.03
CA GLY A 72 -4.09 -7.33 14.93
C GLY A 72 -3.59 -6.48 16.10
N GLY A 73 -4.46 -5.61 16.63
CA GLY A 73 -4.15 -4.84 17.84
C GLY A 73 -3.87 -5.73 19.05
N ALA A 74 -4.55 -6.87 19.19
CA ALA A 74 -4.32 -7.80 20.29
C ALA A 74 -3.00 -8.56 20.15
N LEU A 75 -2.62 -8.94 18.92
CA LEU A 75 -1.33 -9.58 18.64
C LEU A 75 -0.15 -8.64 18.90
N VAL A 76 -0.27 -7.37 18.50
CA VAL A 76 0.74 -6.34 18.78
C VAL A 76 0.90 -6.11 20.28
N ARG A 77 -0.20 -6.05 21.04
CA ARG A 77 -0.17 -5.92 22.52
C ARG A 77 0.50 -7.13 23.18
N LYS A 78 0.10 -8.36 22.81
CA LYS A 78 0.71 -9.58 23.33
C LYS A 78 2.21 -9.68 23.03
N TRP A 79 2.66 -9.18 21.88
CA TRP A 79 4.08 -9.13 21.55
C TRP A 79 4.83 -8.08 22.37
N ALA A 80 4.21 -6.94 22.68
CA ALA A 80 4.82 -5.92 23.53
C ALA A 80 5.05 -6.45 24.97
N GLU A 81 4.16 -7.31 25.47
CA GLU A 81 4.28 -7.95 26.79
C GLU A 81 5.50 -8.88 26.91
N LEU A 82 6.02 -9.43 25.81
CA LEU A 82 7.16 -10.36 25.82
C LEU A 82 8.52 -9.68 26.09
N LYS A 83 8.64 -8.36 25.92
CA LYS A 83 9.86 -7.58 26.23
C LYS A 83 9.50 -6.18 26.75
N PRO A 84 9.22 -6.04 28.06
CA PRO A 84 8.74 -4.79 28.66
C PRO A 84 9.71 -3.60 28.63
N ALA A 85 11.00 -3.82 28.33
CA ALA A 85 12.07 -2.83 28.51
C ALA A 85 12.26 -1.84 27.35
N GLU A 86 11.51 -1.96 26.24
CA GLU A 86 11.64 -1.05 25.09
C GLU A 86 10.42 -0.13 24.95
N PRO A 87 10.54 1.18 25.26
CA PRO A 87 9.47 2.13 24.98
C PRO A 87 9.17 2.21 23.48
N HIS A 88 7.90 2.38 23.11
CA HIS A 88 7.40 2.53 21.73
C HIS A 88 7.56 1.29 20.81
N ARG A 89 7.78 0.08 21.36
CA ARG A 89 7.93 -1.15 20.56
C ARG A 89 6.72 -1.44 19.65
N THR A 90 5.52 -1.03 20.06
CA THR A 90 4.27 -1.17 19.29
C THR A 90 4.20 -0.26 18.06
N ARG A 91 5.11 0.72 17.94
CA ARG A 91 5.22 1.57 16.76
C ARG A 91 6.13 0.90 15.72
N PRO A 92 5.70 0.85 14.45
CA PRO A 92 6.52 0.33 13.38
C PRO A 92 7.73 1.23 13.15
N TRP A 93 8.83 0.67 12.64
CA TRP A 93 9.89 1.50 12.11
C TRP A 93 9.41 2.14 10.80
N ARG A 94 9.66 3.43 10.63
CA ARG A 94 9.38 4.17 9.40
C ARG A 94 10.67 4.55 8.68
N ILE A 95 10.57 4.60 7.35
CA ILE A 95 11.55 5.24 6.47
C ILE A 95 10.77 6.28 5.67
N GLY A 96 11.18 7.54 5.74
CA GLY A 96 10.50 8.63 5.05
C GLY A 96 10.61 8.47 3.54
N MET A 97 9.60 8.94 2.79
CA MET A 97 9.68 8.91 1.33
C MET A 97 10.81 9.78 0.78
N GLU A 98 11.29 10.76 1.55
CA GLU A 98 12.48 11.57 1.24
C GLU A 98 13.79 10.76 1.20
N ASP A 99 13.82 9.61 1.88
CA ASP A 99 14.98 8.71 1.92
C ASP A 99 14.91 7.62 0.83
N VAL A 100 13.84 7.61 0.01
CA VAL A 100 13.61 6.64 -1.06
C VAL A 100 14.09 7.22 -2.40
N ASP A 101 14.92 6.45 -3.11
CA ASP A 101 15.46 6.82 -4.42
C ASP A 101 14.56 6.32 -5.56
N ARG A 102 14.25 5.01 -5.57
CA ARG A 102 13.51 4.38 -6.67
C ARG A 102 12.78 3.11 -6.27
N LEU A 103 11.75 2.78 -7.04
CA LEU A 103 10.99 1.54 -6.92
C LEU A 103 11.06 0.72 -8.20
N ASP A 104 11.66 -0.47 -8.13
CA ASP A 104 11.63 -1.48 -9.17
C ASP A 104 11.06 -2.81 -8.61
N SER A 105 11.75 -3.92 -8.86
CA SER A 105 11.59 -5.18 -8.12
C SER A 105 11.75 -5.03 -6.58
N ALA A 106 12.49 -4.03 -6.13
CA ALA A 106 12.76 -3.65 -4.75
C ALA A 106 12.64 -2.13 -4.55
N LEU A 107 12.56 -1.69 -3.30
CA LEU A 107 12.59 -0.27 -2.93
C LEU A 107 14.01 0.08 -2.52
N HIS A 108 14.63 0.99 -3.26
CA HIS A 108 16.03 1.41 -3.06
C HIS A 108 16.04 2.74 -2.31
N LEU A 109 16.90 2.85 -1.31
CA LEU A 109 17.06 4.06 -0.50
C LEU A 109 18.26 4.87 -1.00
N SER A 110 18.16 6.19 -0.90
CA SER A 110 19.26 7.11 -1.19
C SER A 110 20.28 7.19 -0.06
N VAL A 111 19.96 6.60 1.10
CA VAL A 111 20.74 6.66 2.33
C VAL A 111 21.15 5.28 2.80
N ARG A 112 22.17 5.23 3.66
CA ARG A 112 22.63 4.00 4.32
C ARG A 112 21.64 3.58 5.40
N ARG A 113 21.61 2.29 5.74
CA ARG A 113 20.74 1.75 6.80
C ARG A 113 20.92 2.38 8.19
N ASP A 114 22.09 2.95 8.47
CA ASP A 114 22.39 3.47 9.81
C ASP A 114 21.69 4.82 10.01
N GLY A 115 20.72 4.86 10.94
CA GLY A 115 19.97 6.08 11.28
C GLY A 115 18.76 6.39 10.41
N VAL A 116 18.48 5.60 9.36
CA VAL A 116 17.30 5.82 8.50
C VAL A 116 15.98 5.43 9.19
N LEU A 117 16.03 4.44 10.10
CA LEU A 117 14.85 3.93 10.78
C LEU A 117 14.42 4.87 11.92
N ARG A 118 13.19 5.39 11.82
CA ARG A 118 12.60 6.33 12.79
C ARG A 118 11.35 5.74 13.46
N ARG A 119 11.02 6.21 14.67
CA ARG A 119 9.80 5.88 15.45
C ARG A 119 9.22 7.13 16.14
N ASP A 120 9.29 8.24 15.42
CA ASP A 120 8.97 9.59 15.87
C ASP A 120 7.46 9.88 15.91
N ARG A 121 6.65 9.27 15.03
CA ARG A 121 5.21 9.55 14.92
C ARG A 121 4.38 8.36 14.45
N GLU A 122 3.06 8.51 14.54
CA GLU A 122 2.08 7.57 14.01
C GLU A 122 1.27 8.24 12.90
N GLY A 123 1.05 7.51 11.80
CA GLY A 123 0.16 7.92 10.71
C GLY A 123 -0.93 6.88 10.43
N HIS A 124 -1.80 7.20 9.48
CA HIS A 124 -2.72 6.20 8.94
C HIS A 124 -1.94 5.14 8.19
N ARG A 125 -2.49 3.93 8.09
CA ARG A 125 -1.82 2.81 7.42
C ARG A 125 -2.60 2.38 6.20
N LEU A 126 -1.89 2.06 5.13
CA LEU A 126 -2.51 1.48 3.94
C LEU A 126 -3.25 0.18 4.29
N SER A 127 -2.67 -0.67 5.13
CA SER A 127 -3.35 -1.89 5.59
C SER A 127 -4.69 -1.64 6.30
N ARG A 128 -4.86 -0.48 6.96
CA ARG A 128 -6.13 -0.08 7.58
C ARG A 128 -7.12 0.46 6.56
N LEU A 129 -6.65 1.17 5.54
CA LEU A 129 -7.47 1.63 4.42
C LEU A 129 -8.00 0.43 3.62
N THR A 130 -7.13 -0.53 3.32
CA THR A 130 -7.53 -1.78 2.69
C THR A 130 -8.46 -2.56 3.62
N GLY A 131 -9.60 -3.00 3.11
CA GLY A 131 -10.63 -3.70 3.86
C GLY A 131 -11.70 -2.79 4.48
N MET A 132 -11.56 -1.46 4.45
CA MET A 132 -12.64 -0.55 4.84
C MET A 132 -13.88 -0.78 3.99
N ALA A 133 -15.06 -0.71 4.61
CA ALA A 133 -16.32 -0.88 3.90
C ALA A 133 -16.61 0.36 3.06
N VAL A 134 -16.96 0.15 1.79
CA VAL A 134 -17.32 1.23 0.87
C VAL A 134 -18.84 1.28 0.76
N LEU A 135 -19.39 2.44 1.05
CA LEU A 135 -20.82 2.75 1.04
C LEU A 135 -21.12 3.69 -0.13
N GLY A 136 -22.26 3.50 -0.77
CA GLY A 136 -22.77 4.40 -1.79
C GLY A 136 -23.40 5.66 -1.19
N PRO A 137 -23.90 6.55 -2.05
CA PRO A 137 -24.47 7.83 -1.63
C PRO A 137 -25.74 7.66 -0.78
N GLU A 138 -26.45 6.53 -0.89
CA GLU A 138 -27.64 6.21 -0.09
C GLU A 138 -27.30 5.37 1.15
N GLY A 139 -26.02 5.09 1.39
CA GLY A 139 -25.54 4.28 2.51
C GLY A 139 -25.56 2.77 2.24
N GLU A 140 -25.95 2.34 1.04
CA GLU A 140 -25.88 0.95 0.61
C GLU A 140 -24.43 0.47 0.53
N ARG A 141 -24.15 -0.78 0.91
CA ARG A 141 -22.79 -1.31 0.81
C ARG A 141 -22.45 -1.66 -0.64
N ILE A 142 -21.45 -0.99 -1.19
CA ILE A 142 -20.87 -1.26 -2.52
C ILE A 142 -19.84 -2.37 -2.46
N GLY A 143 -19.03 -2.42 -1.39
CA GLY A 143 -17.96 -3.40 -1.27
C GLY A 143 -16.98 -3.05 -0.16
N ARG A 144 -15.71 -3.36 -0.39
CA ARG A 144 -14.58 -2.94 0.45
C ARG A 144 -13.38 -2.54 -0.39
N VAL A 145 -12.50 -1.72 0.17
CA VAL A 145 -11.22 -1.39 -0.47
C VAL A 145 -10.36 -2.65 -0.58
N LEU A 146 -9.90 -2.96 -1.79
CA LEU A 146 -8.95 -4.04 -2.06
C LEU A 146 -7.53 -3.49 -2.14
N ASP A 147 -7.38 -2.33 -2.76
CA ASP A 147 -6.12 -1.59 -2.91
C ASP A 147 -6.42 -0.10 -3.13
N ALA A 148 -5.40 0.73 -3.11
CA ALA A 148 -5.45 2.17 -3.32
C ALA A 148 -4.38 2.56 -4.35
N ARG A 149 -4.77 3.36 -5.33
CA ARG A 149 -3.92 3.81 -6.43
C ARG A 149 -3.41 5.21 -6.16
N PHE A 150 -2.10 5.37 -6.32
CA PHE A 150 -1.37 6.60 -6.11
C PHE A 150 -0.71 7.05 -7.41
N GLU A 151 -0.53 8.36 -7.55
CA GLU A 151 0.19 8.97 -8.65
C GLU A 151 1.09 10.10 -8.14
N PRO A 152 2.14 10.48 -8.89
CA PRO A 152 3.00 11.58 -8.49
C PRO A 152 2.23 12.90 -8.47
N GLY A 153 2.28 13.60 -7.33
CA GLY A 153 1.81 14.96 -7.18
C GLY A 153 2.81 15.97 -7.76
N ALA A 154 2.43 17.25 -7.75
CA ALA A 154 3.26 18.33 -8.28
C ALA A 154 4.61 18.48 -7.54
N ASP A 155 4.67 18.06 -6.27
CA ASP A 155 5.86 18.06 -5.42
C ASP A 155 6.62 16.71 -5.44
N GLY A 156 6.20 15.77 -6.29
CA GLY A 156 6.76 14.42 -6.37
C GLY A 156 6.23 13.45 -5.30
N SER A 157 5.36 13.89 -4.38
CA SER A 157 4.74 12.98 -3.41
C SER A 157 3.73 12.04 -4.07
N MET A 158 3.66 10.78 -3.63
CA MET A 158 2.69 9.82 -4.18
C MET A 158 1.32 10.05 -3.54
N VAL A 159 0.41 10.71 -4.26
CA VAL A 159 -0.92 11.10 -3.79
C VAL A 159 -1.99 10.12 -4.24
N LEU A 160 -2.95 9.83 -3.37
CA LEU A 160 -4.09 8.96 -3.63
C LEU A 160 -4.96 9.58 -4.72
N CYS A 161 -5.17 8.85 -5.82
CA CYS A 161 -6.04 9.28 -6.91
C CYS A 161 -7.28 8.38 -7.06
N SER A 162 -7.21 7.10 -6.69
CA SER A 162 -8.40 6.24 -6.70
C SER A 162 -8.33 5.05 -5.74
N LEU A 163 -9.49 4.50 -5.43
CA LEU A 163 -9.68 3.30 -4.61
C LEU A 163 -10.15 2.16 -5.51
N ILE A 164 -9.53 1.00 -5.35
CA ILE A 164 -9.94 -0.24 -6.02
C ILE A 164 -10.89 -0.96 -5.07
N VAL A 165 -12.16 -1.02 -5.43
CA VAL A 165 -13.23 -1.51 -4.56
C VAL A 165 -13.78 -2.82 -5.11
N GLY A 166 -14.02 -3.79 -4.23
CA GLY A 166 -14.66 -5.04 -4.64
C GLY A 166 -15.15 -5.87 -3.46
N HIS A 167 -15.53 -7.11 -3.75
CA HIS A 167 -16.18 -7.99 -2.78
C HIS A 167 -15.24 -9.06 -2.18
N GLY A 168 -14.01 -9.21 -2.72
CA GLY A 168 -12.98 -10.17 -2.26
C GLY A 168 -12.27 -9.77 -0.97
N ARG A 169 -11.39 -10.63 -0.43
CA ARG A 169 -10.54 -10.29 0.73
C ARG A 169 -9.34 -9.44 0.27
N PRO A 170 -8.88 -8.44 1.08
CA PRO A 170 -7.62 -7.74 0.82
C PRO A 170 -6.49 -8.76 0.66
N GLY A 171 -5.65 -8.59 -0.37
CA GLY A 171 -4.54 -9.49 -0.63
C GLY A 171 -4.86 -10.76 -1.45
N SER A 172 -6.11 -11.00 -1.86
CA SER A 172 -6.41 -12.06 -2.85
C SER A 172 -5.83 -11.81 -4.25
N LEU A 173 -5.26 -10.61 -4.47
CA LEU A 173 -4.55 -10.20 -5.69
C LEU A 173 -3.02 -10.43 -5.60
N LEU A 174 -2.45 -10.77 -4.43
CA LEU A 174 -1.00 -10.73 -4.15
C LEU A 174 -0.15 -11.80 -4.86
N GLY A 175 -0.75 -12.74 -5.59
CA GLY A 175 -0.02 -13.90 -6.14
C GLY A 175 0.08 -13.98 -7.65
N TYR A 176 -0.84 -13.36 -8.40
CA TYR A 176 -1.03 -13.71 -9.81
C TYR A 176 -0.66 -12.61 -10.80
N ASP A 177 -0.58 -11.35 -10.37
CA ASP A 177 -0.17 -10.22 -11.24
C ASP A 177 1.34 -10.05 -11.38
N ARG A 178 2.14 -10.89 -10.69
CA ARG A 178 3.62 -10.79 -10.74
C ARG A 178 4.25 -11.32 -12.03
N ARG A 179 3.46 -11.87 -12.96
CA ARG A 179 3.94 -12.27 -14.28
C ARG A 179 2.97 -11.74 -15.34
N GLY A 180 3.40 -10.68 -16.02
CA GLY A 180 3.10 -10.59 -17.45
C GLY A 180 3.58 -11.90 -18.08
N ASP A 181 2.66 -12.57 -18.76
CA ASP A 181 2.77 -13.89 -19.40
C ASP A 181 2.56 -15.17 -18.55
N GLN A 182 1.43 -15.82 -18.89
CA GLN A 182 1.05 -17.23 -18.76
C GLN A 182 0.70 -17.79 -17.36
N GLY A 183 -0.59 -17.71 -17.02
CA GLY A 183 -1.22 -18.52 -15.97
C GLY A 183 -2.18 -19.57 -16.54
N PRO A 184 -2.27 -20.81 -15.97
CA PRO A 184 -3.23 -21.83 -16.39
C PRO A 184 -4.67 -21.29 -16.41
N TRP A 185 -5.51 -21.74 -17.35
CA TRP A 185 -6.88 -21.25 -17.58
C TRP A 185 -7.75 -21.13 -16.30
N LEU A 186 -7.51 -21.96 -15.28
CA LEU A 186 -8.15 -21.88 -13.96
C LEU A 186 -7.86 -20.56 -13.22
N VAL A 187 -6.62 -20.07 -13.23
CA VAL A 187 -6.22 -18.81 -12.59
C VAL A 187 -6.92 -17.63 -13.26
N ARG A 188 -6.92 -17.59 -14.59
CA ARG A 188 -7.57 -16.53 -15.38
C ARG A 188 -9.09 -16.48 -15.13
N THR A 189 -9.71 -17.63 -14.87
CA THR A 189 -11.14 -17.72 -14.57
C THR A 189 -11.47 -17.20 -13.17
N VAL A 190 -10.64 -17.53 -12.18
CA VAL A 190 -10.77 -16.99 -10.82
C VAL A 190 -10.52 -15.48 -10.80
N VAL A 191 -9.46 -15.01 -11.47
CA VAL A 191 -9.13 -13.59 -11.64
C VAL A 191 -10.27 -12.84 -12.34
N ARG A 192 -10.76 -13.31 -13.51
CA ARG A 192 -11.91 -12.69 -14.20
C ARG A 192 -13.18 -12.67 -13.34
N ARG A 193 -13.46 -13.75 -12.60
CA ARG A 193 -14.63 -13.82 -11.71
C ARG A 193 -14.49 -12.89 -10.50
N LEU A 194 -13.26 -12.66 -10.03
CA LEU A 194 -12.95 -11.70 -8.97
C LEU A 194 -13.09 -10.25 -9.47
N HIS A 195 -12.63 -9.95 -10.69
CA HIS A 195 -12.64 -8.61 -11.27
C HIS A 195 -13.96 -8.17 -11.89
N ARG A 196 -14.89 -9.08 -12.21
CA ARG A 196 -16.20 -8.70 -12.77
C ARG A 196 -17.05 -7.81 -11.84
N HIS A 197 -16.65 -7.71 -10.58
CA HIS A 197 -17.30 -6.91 -9.54
C HIS A 197 -16.33 -5.94 -8.85
N THR A 198 -15.21 -5.62 -9.52
CA THR A 198 -14.29 -4.57 -9.09
C THR A 198 -14.67 -3.26 -9.76
N VAL A 199 -14.79 -2.20 -8.96
CA VAL A 199 -15.04 -0.83 -9.42
C VAL A 199 -13.88 0.06 -8.98
N ILE A 200 -13.56 1.06 -9.78
CA ILE A 200 -12.58 2.10 -9.43
C ILE A 200 -13.39 3.33 -8.99
N ALA A 201 -13.10 3.84 -7.80
CA ALA A 201 -13.70 5.07 -7.30
C ALA A 201 -12.63 6.16 -7.21
N GLY A 202 -12.86 7.32 -7.82
CA GLY A 202 -11.98 8.49 -7.68
C GLY A 202 -11.87 8.93 -6.23
N ALA A 203 -10.68 9.34 -5.81
CA ALA A 203 -10.43 9.74 -4.43
C ALA A 203 -11.21 11.00 -4.03
N GLU A 204 -11.44 11.92 -4.98
CA GLU A 204 -12.22 13.14 -4.83
C GLU A 204 -13.71 12.88 -4.52
N ALA A 205 -14.23 11.74 -4.96
CA ALA A 205 -15.60 11.32 -4.69
C ALA A 205 -15.71 10.52 -3.38
N ALA A 206 -14.60 10.22 -2.71
CA ALA A 206 -14.54 9.36 -1.54
C ALA A 206 -14.29 10.15 -0.25
N GLU A 207 -15.20 10.02 0.70
CA GLU A 207 -15.03 10.53 2.06
C GLU A 207 -14.58 9.39 2.98
N ILE A 208 -13.40 9.51 3.57
CA ILE A 208 -12.77 8.46 4.38
C ILE A 208 -12.99 8.74 5.86
N SER A 209 -13.74 7.87 6.54
CA SER A 209 -13.87 7.89 8.00
C SER A 209 -12.98 6.81 8.62
N TRP A 210 -11.81 7.23 9.11
CA TRP A 210 -10.88 6.32 9.79
C TRP A 210 -11.46 5.75 11.10
N ALA A 211 -12.24 6.55 11.83
CA ALA A 211 -12.86 6.13 13.09
C ALA A 211 -13.86 4.99 12.85
N GLU A 212 -14.76 5.16 11.88
CA GLU A 212 -15.79 4.17 11.53
C GLU A 212 -15.27 3.04 10.65
N SER A 213 -14.05 3.18 10.10
CA SER A 213 -13.47 2.25 9.12
C SER A 213 -14.38 2.08 7.88
N THR A 214 -14.96 3.19 7.44
CA THR A 214 -15.85 3.28 6.28
C THR A 214 -15.39 4.34 5.31
N ILE A 215 -15.75 4.15 4.05
CA ILE A 215 -15.60 5.12 2.98
C ILE A 215 -16.98 5.35 2.38
N ARG A 216 -17.42 6.61 2.30
CA ARG A 216 -18.67 6.98 1.64
C ARG A 216 -18.36 7.59 0.29
N LEU A 217 -18.95 7.05 -0.76
CA LEU A 217 -18.88 7.64 -2.10
C LEU A 217 -20.00 8.67 -2.25
N ARG A 218 -19.65 9.86 -2.75
CA ARG A 218 -20.62 10.92 -3.06
C ARG A 218 -21.53 10.56 -4.22
N GLU A 219 -21.04 9.69 -5.11
CA GLU A 219 -21.72 9.25 -6.32
C GLU A 219 -21.46 7.75 -6.51
N ARG A 220 -22.33 7.06 -7.26
CA ARG A 220 -22.05 5.67 -7.61
C ARG A 220 -20.90 5.62 -8.63
N PRO A 221 -19.91 4.73 -8.45
CA PRO A 221 -18.81 4.60 -9.40
C PRO A 221 -19.36 4.15 -10.76
N SER A 222 -19.06 4.93 -11.79
CA SER A 222 -19.64 4.80 -13.14
C SER A 222 -18.93 3.79 -14.03
N GLU A 223 -17.70 3.36 -13.70
CA GLU A 223 -16.87 2.55 -14.58
C GLU A 223 -16.43 1.20 -13.98
N ALA A 224 -16.63 0.14 -14.76
CA ALA A 224 -15.80 -1.05 -14.68
C ALA A 224 -14.42 -0.70 -15.25
N PRO A 225 -13.29 -1.17 -14.67
CA PRO A 225 -11.95 -0.75 -15.08
C PRO A 225 -11.72 -1.02 -16.57
N ALA A 226 -11.55 0.06 -17.37
CA ALA A 226 -11.34 -0.05 -18.82
C ALA A 226 -10.08 -0.84 -19.17
N HIS A 227 -8.99 -0.69 -18.42
CA HIS A 227 -7.79 -1.52 -18.51
C HIS A 227 -7.13 -1.53 -17.13
N ALA A 228 -7.37 -2.58 -16.35
CA ALA A 228 -6.91 -2.64 -14.96
C ALA A 228 -5.40 -2.83 -14.82
N PHE A 229 -4.72 -3.35 -15.85
CA PHE A 229 -3.29 -3.67 -15.82
C PHE A 229 -2.71 -3.49 -17.22
N GLY A 230 -2.05 -2.35 -17.43
CA GLY A 230 -1.15 -2.07 -18.54
C GLY A 230 0.19 -1.67 -17.95
#